data_AF-A0A6B3VVW0-F1
#
_entry.id   AF-A0A6B3VVW0-F1
#
_cell.length_a   1.000
_cell.length_b   1.000
_cell.length_c   1.000
_cell.angle_alpha   90.00
_cell.angle_beta   90.00
_cell.angle_gamma   90.00
#
_symmetry.space_group_name_H-M   'P 1'
#
loop_
_entity.id
_entity.type
_entity.pdbx_description
1 polymer ?
#
loop_
_entity_poly.entity_id
_entity_poly.type
_entity_poly.pdbx_seq_one_letter_code
_entity_poly.pdbx_strand_id
1 'polypeptide(L)'
;MIGDYYTGFEGYPEIDFYIKIGEKREVIRIWDGYFDNIMQKIQPNDDGWHSLAYYYHLDEGWYEDSPWKIPNNKDALQQLQTINIKLLDKKEQIILKEIINLLKENLNSDIYIEYS
;
A
#
# COMPACT_ATOMS: atom_id res chain seq x y z
N MET A 1 3.40 19.07 -3.45
CA MET A 1 2.73 19.56 -2.23
C MET A 1 2.85 18.40 -1.25
N ILE A 2 3.76 18.50 -0.29
CA ILE A 2 4.03 17.43 0.69
C ILE A 2 2.84 17.46 1.66
N GLY A 3 1.92 16.52 1.52
CA GLY A 3 0.79 16.38 2.43
C GLY A 3 1.29 15.79 3.74
N ASP A 4 0.97 16.41 4.87
CA ASP A 4 1.26 15.86 6.19
C ASP A 4 0.48 14.55 6.39
N TYR A 5 1.11 13.41 6.12
CA TYR A 5 0.64 12.09 6.56
C TYR A 5 0.79 11.92 8.09
N TYR A 6 1.35 12.92 8.78
CA TYR A 6 1.84 12.85 10.17
C TYR A 6 0.80 13.10 11.28
N THR A 7 -0.50 13.00 11.04
CA THR A 7 -1.49 13.23 12.12
C THR A 7 -2.49 12.08 12.25
N GLY A 8 -2.72 11.55 13.46
CA GLY A 8 -3.71 10.49 13.77
C GLY A 8 -3.13 9.15 14.26
N PHE A 9 -1.90 8.84 13.86
CA PHE A 9 -1.17 7.62 14.26
C PHE A 9 0.27 7.97 14.69
N GLU A 10 0.46 9.14 15.31
CA GLU A 10 1.78 9.62 15.70
C GLU A 10 2.48 8.62 16.65
N GLY A 11 3.66 8.14 16.25
CA GLY A 11 4.49 7.22 17.05
C GLY A 11 4.20 5.74 16.84
N TYR A 12 3.28 5.38 15.93
CA TYR A 12 3.12 4.01 15.43
C TYR A 12 4.16 3.72 14.33
N PRO A 13 4.36 2.46 13.91
CA PRO A 13 5.25 2.17 12.79
C PRO A 13 4.80 2.78 11.46
N GLU A 14 5.74 2.98 10.55
CA GLU A 14 5.50 3.48 9.19
C GLU A 14 5.62 2.33 8.18
N ILE A 15 4.93 2.47 7.04
CA ILE A 15 5.09 1.61 5.88
C ILE A 15 5.45 2.48 4.67
N ASP A 16 6.53 2.10 4.00
CA ASP A 16 7.07 2.78 2.83
C ASP A 16 6.73 1.97 1.56
N PHE A 17 6.03 2.59 0.62
CA PHE A 17 5.91 2.10 -0.76
C PHE A 17 6.93 2.81 -1.63
N TYR A 18 7.81 2.08 -2.32
CA TYR A 18 8.82 2.75 -3.13
C TYR A 18 9.28 1.99 -4.37
N ILE A 19 9.82 2.77 -5.31
CA ILE A 19 10.59 2.29 -6.46
C ILE A 19 12.04 2.75 -6.36
N LYS A 20 12.96 1.97 -6.92
CA LYS A 20 14.37 2.35 -7.05
C LYS A 20 14.63 2.91 -8.45
N ILE A 21 15.09 4.15 -8.54
CA ILE A 21 15.48 4.83 -9.78
C ILE A 21 16.97 5.15 -9.69
N GLY A 22 17.81 4.24 -10.18
CA GLY A 22 19.26 4.31 -9.98
C GLY A 22 19.59 4.27 -8.48
N GLU A 23 20.30 5.29 -7.98
CA GLU A 23 20.64 5.43 -6.56
C GLU A 23 19.53 6.12 -5.73
N LYS A 24 18.47 6.62 -6.37
CA LYS A 24 17.37 7.32 -5.69
C LYS A 24 16.19 6.40 -5.43
N ARG A 25 15.39 6.74 -4.43
CA ARG A 25 14.08 6.14 -4.18
C ARG A 25 13.00 7.20 -4.35
N GLU A 26 11.93 6.85 -5.05
CA GLU A 26 10.66 7.57 -4.95
C GLU A 26 9.79 6.81 -3.95
N VAL A 27 9.40 7.49 -2.86
CA VAL A 27 8.81 6.86 -1.67
C VAL A 27 7.49 7.54 -1.33
N ILE A 28 6.46 6.74 -1.10
CA ILE A 28 5.24 7.10 -0.40
C ILE A 28 5.35 6.51 1.00
N ARG A 29 5.44 7.38 2.01
CA ARG A 29 5.56 7.00 3.42
C ARG A 29 4.26 7.29 4.15
N ILE A 30 3.70 6.28 4.81
CA ILE A 30 2.43 6.40 5.54
C ILE A 30 2.52 5.66 6.87
N TRP A 31 1.75 6.08 7.86
CA TRP A 31 1.60 5.29 9.08
C TRP A 31 0.89 3.97 8.79
N ASP A 32 1.35 2.90 9.44
CA ASP A 32 0.78 1.55 9.32
C ASP A 32 -0.72 1.54 9.60
N GLY A 33 -1.19 2.30 10.59
CA GLY A 33 -2.61 2.40 10.90
C GLY A 33 -3.50 2.92 9.75
N TYR A 34 -2.98 3.80 8.89
CA TYR A 34 -3.71 4.21 7.69
C TYR A 34 -3.74 3.10 6.64
N PHE A 35 -2.62 2.38 6.51
CA PHE A 35 -2.53 1.26 5.60
C PHE A 35 -3.47 0.13 6.02
N ASP A 36 -3.49 -0.23 7.30
CA ASP A 36 -4.43 -1.17 7.92
C ASP A 36 -5.88 -0.82 7.60
N ASN A 37 -6.27 0.43 7.83
CA ASN A 37 -7.64 0.87 7.59
C ASN A 37 -8.05 0.70 6.12
N ILE A 38 -7.12 0.94 5.18
CA ILE A 38 -7.33 0.74 3.74
C ILE A 38 -7.45 -0.75 3.41
N MET A 39 -6.52 -1.58 3.90
CA MET A 39 -6.49 -3.02 3.65
C MET A 39 -7.76 -3.70 4.14
N GLN A 40 -8.28 -3.30 5.31
CA GLN A 40 -9.55 -3.80 5.85
C GLN A 40 -10.79 -3.47 5.00
N LYS A 41 -10.70 -2.55 4.02
CA LYS A 41 -11.81 -2.26 3.11
C LYS A 41 -11.82 -3.15 1.87
N ILE A 42 -10.76 -3.90 1.62
CA ILE A 42 -10.72 -4.89 0.54
C ILE A 42 -11.68 -6.03 0.91
N GLN A 43 -12.44 -6.49 -0.07
CA GLN A 43 -13.29 -7.67 0.06
C GLN A 43 -12.66 -8.82 -0.71
N PRO A 44 -12.78 -10.07 -0.22
CA PRO A 44 -12.33 -11.23 -0.97
C PRO A 44 -13.21 -11.39 -2.21
N ASN A 45 -12.67 -12.03 -3.25
CA ASN A 45 -13.47 -12.50 -4.38
C ASN A 45 -13.91 -13.95 -4.15
N ASP A 46 -14.52 -14.58 -5.16
CA ASP A 46 -15.02 -15.96 -5.06
C ASP A 46 -13.90 -17.00 -4.75
N ASP A 47 -12.65 -16.68 -5.10
CA ASP A 47 -11.45 -17.50 -4.84
C ASP A 47 -10.72 -17.10 -3.54
N GLY A 48 -11.26 -16.14 -2.77
CA GLY A 48 -10.74 -15.68 -1.49
C GLY A 48 -9.89 -14.42 -1.57
N TRP A 49 -8.91 -14.30 -0.66
CA TRP A 49 -7.97 -13.19 -0.63
C TRP A 49 -6.88 -13.40 -1.68
N HIS A 50 -6.53 -12.33 -2.39
CA HIS A 50 -5.49 -12.36 -3.42
C HIS A 50 -4.55 -11.16 -3.26
N SER A 51 -3.42 -11.16 -3.98
CA SER A 51 -2.49 -10.02 -4.03
C SER A 51 -2.11 -9.46 -2.64
N LEU A 52 -2.07 -8.14 -2.45
CA LEU A 52 -1.70 -7.52 -1.18
C LEU A 52 -2.57 -8.01 -0.01
N ALA A 53 -3.88 -8.16 -0.20
CA ALA A 53 -4.78 -8.61 0.87
C ALA A 53 -4.48 -10.06 1.31
N TYR A 54 -3.98 -10.92 0.41
CA TYR A 54 -3.56 -12.27 0.76
C TYR A 54 -2.42 -12.24 1.78
N TYR A 55 -1.34 -11.51 1.49
CA TYR A 55 -0.19 -11.39 2.38
C TYR A 55 -0.55 -10.67 3.68
N TYR A 56 -1.36 -9.62 3.58
CA TYR A 56 -1.89 -8.88 4.75
C TYR A 56 -2.61 -9.79 5.74
N HIS A 57 -3.52 -10.65 5.27
CA HIS A 57 -4.30 -11.52 6.15
C HIS A 57 -3.54 -12.73 6.68
N LEU A 58 -2.35 -13.02 6.14
CA LEU A 58 -1.48 -14.09 6.63
C LEU A 58 -0.34 -13.56 7.53
N ASP A 59 -0.26 -12.25 7.74
CA ASP A 59 0.89 -11.58 8.37
C ASP A 59 2.22 -11.95 7.67
N GLU A 60 2.16 -12.20 6.35
CA GLU A 60 3.30 -12.54 5.50
C GLU A 60 3.76 -11.33 4.65
N GLY A 61 4.83 -11.49 3.89
CA GLY A 61 5.28 -10.47 2.94
C GLY A 61 6.11 -9.39 3.62
N TRP A 62 5.65 -8.14 3.62
CA TRP A 62 6.41 -7.03 4.23
C TRP A 62 6.51 -7.09 5.76
N TYR A 63 5.66 -7.88 6.42
CA TYR A 63 5.76 -8.15 7.85
C TYR A 63 6.91 -9.12 8.19
N GLU A 64 7.27 -10.03 7.28
CA GLU A 64 8.32 -11.04 7.50
C GLU A 64 9.63 -10.73 6.77
N ASP A 65 9.54 -10.24 5.52
CA ASP A 65 10.65 -10.02 4.60
C ASP A 65 10.69 -8.57 4.12
N SER A 66 11.06 -7.65 5.01
CA SER A 66 11.18 -6.21 4.70
C SER A 66 12.62 -5.85 4.24
N PRO A 67 12.83 -5.22 3.06
CA PRO A 67 11.82 -4.76 2.10
C PRO A 67 11.29 -5.88 1.22
N TRP A 68 9.97 -5.92 1.05
CA TRP A 68 9.26 -6.93 0.28
C TRP A 68 8.90 -6.44 -1.11
N LYS A 69 9.22 -7.20 -2.15
CA LYS A 69 8.85 -6.87 -3.54
C LYS A 69 7.41 -7.30 -3.81
N ILE A 70 6.57 -6.39 -4.33
CA ILE A 70 5.22 -6.73 -4.78
C ILE A 70 5.30 -7.74 -5.94
N PRO A 71 4.70 -8.94 -5.82
CA PRO A 71 4.83 -10.00 -6.82
C PRO A 71 4.17 -9.65 -8.16
N ASN A 72 3.02 -8.96 -8.12
CA ASN A 72 2.29 -8.56 -9.31
C ASN A 72 1.60 -7.20 -9.10
N ASN A 73 2.19 -6.15 -9.69
CA ASN A 73 1.69 -4.78 -9.59
C ASN A 73 0.30 -4.60 -10.23
N LYS A 74 -0.03 -5.39 -11.27
CA LYS A 74 -1.35 -5.30 -11.93
C LYS A 74 -2.45 -5.82 -11.01
N ASP A 75 -2.21 -6.94 -10.35
CA ASP A 75 -3.19 -7.52 -9.42
C ASP A 75 -3.35 -6.65 -8.18
N ALA A 76 -2.25 -6.09 -7.66
CA ALA A 76 -2.28 -5.11 -6.56
C ALA A 76 -3.10 -3.87 -6.95
N LEU A 77 -2.87 -3.32 -8.14
CA LEU A 77 -3.63 -2.18 -8.65
C LEU A 77 -5.12 -2.51 -8.77
N GLN A 78 -5.46 -3.62 -9.43
CA GLN A 78 -6.85 -4.04 -9.62
C GLN A 78 -7.57 -4.22 -8.29
N GLN A 79 -6.91 -4.83 -7.31
CA GLN A 79 -7.43 -5.01 -5.96
C GLN A 79 -7.73 -3.67 -5.28
N LEU A 80 -6.76 -2.76 -5.23
CA LEU A 80 -6.95 -1.46 -4.58
C LEU A 80 -8.05 -0.62 -5.24
N GLN A 81 -8.27 -0.81 -6.56
CA GLN A 81 -9.35 -0.15 -7.29
C GLN A 81 -10.77 -0.67 -6.96
N THR A 82 -10.91 -1.82 -6.30
CA THR A 82 -12.23 -2.32 -5.87
C THR A 82 -12.75 -1.63 -4.61
N ILE A 83 -11.87 -0.95 -3.86
CA ILE A 83 -12.22 -0.31 -2.60
C ILE A 83 -13.25 0.80 -2.84
N ASN A 84 -14.38 0.72 -2.13
CA ASN A 84 -15.35 1.80 -2.12
C ASN A 84 -14.80 2.99 -1.33
N ILE A 85 -14.26 3.98 -2.05
CA ILE A 85 -13.62 5.17 -1.48
C ILE A 85 -14.50 5.97 -0.50
N LYS A 86 -15.83 5.79 -0.54
CA LYS A 86 -16.75 6.47 0.39
C LYS A 86 -16.71 5.88 1.81
N LEU A 87 -16.11 4.70 1.98
CA LEU A 87 -15.92 4.03 3.28
C LEU A 87 -14.62 4.43 3.96
N LEU A 88 -13.80 5.24 3.29
CA LEU A 88 -12.52 5.74 3.78
C LEU A 88 -12.67 7.19 4.23
N ASP A 89 -11.87 7.58 5.23
CA ASP A 89 -11.72 8.97 5.60
C ASP A 89 -10.99 9.78 4.50
N LYS A 90 -10.91 11.11 4.67
CA LYS A 90 -10.30 11.96 3.64
C LYS A 90 -8.81 11.68 3.42
N LYS A 91 -8.07 11.30 4.46
CA LYS A 91 -6.63 11.04 4.37
C LYS A 91 -6.37 9.68 3.74
N GLU A 92 -7.07 8.65 4.18
CA GLU A 92 -7.07 7.31 3.58
C GLU A 92 -7.41 7.37 2.09
N GLN A 93 -8.36 8.21 1.69
CA GLN A 93 -8.68 8.43 0.27
C GLN A 93 -7.52 9.05 -0.52
N ILE A 94 -6.72 9.93 0.09
CA ILE A 94 -5.54 10.54 -0.54
C ILE A 94 -4.44 9.48 -0.67
N ILE A 95 -4.15 8.76 0.42
CA ILE A 95 -3.15 7.70 0.47
C ILE A 95 -3.47 6.61 -0.57
N LEU A 96 -4.71 6.11 -0.59
CA LEU A 96 -5.12 5.10 -1.57
C LEU A 96 -4.90 5.58 -3.01
N LYS A 97 -5.19 6.85 -3.31
CA LYS A 97 -4.98 7.41 -4.66
C LYS A 97 -3.50 7.48 -5.01
N GLU A 98 -2.65 7.83 -4.07
CA GLU A 98 -1.20 7.90 -4.30
C GLU A 98 -0.59 6.52 -4.53
N ILE A 99 -0.96 5.52 -3.72
CA ILE A 99 -0.54 4.12 -3.93
C ILE A 99 -1.02 3.62 -5.30
N ILE A 100 -2.29 3.88 -5.66
CA ILE A 100 -2.85 3.52 -6.97
C ILE A 100 -2.07 4.20 -8.11
N ASN A 101 -1.70 5.47 -7.95
CA ASN A 101 -0.94 6.20 -8.98
C ASN A 101 0.48 5.65 -9.12
N LEU A 102 1.17 5.39 -8.00
CA LEU A 102 2.49 4.74 -8.00
C LEU A 102 2.45 3.43 -8.78
N LEU A 103 1.47 2.56 -8.49
CA LEU A 103 1.29 1.28 -9.18
C LEU A 103 0.99 1.46 -10.67
N LYS A 104 0.09 2.38 -11.03
CA LYS A 104 -0.28 2.66 -12.43
C LYS A 104 0.91 3.13 -13.26
N GLU A 105 1.74 4.00 -12.72
CA GLU A 105 2.90 4.56 -13.42
C GLU A 105 4.05 3.55 -13.51
N ASN A 106 4.06 2.52 -12.65
CA ASN A 106 5.17 1.58 -12.48
C ASN A 106 4.75 0.11 -12.63
N LEU A 107 3.75 -0.20 -13.47
CA LEU A 107 3.22 -1.56 -13.65
C LEU A 107 4.26 -2.62 -14.03
N ASN A 108 5.35 -2.22 -14.69
CA ASN A 108 6.42 -3.12 -15.13
C ASN A 108 7.74 -2.92 -14.36
N SER A 109 7.73 -2.11 -13.31
CA SER A 109 8.89 -1.83 -12.47
C SER A 109 8.81 -2.62 -11.17
N ASP A 110 9.94 -2.78 -10.49
CA ASP A 110 9.94 -3.36 -9.15
C ASP A 110 9.48 -2.31 -8.14
N ILE A 111 8.36 -2.59 -7.46
CA ILE A 111 7.82 -1.79 -6.35
C ILE A 111 8.00 -2.60 -5.08
N TYR A 112 8.44 -1.93 -4.03
CA TYR A 112 8.74 -2.52 -2.74
C TYR A 112 7.85 -1.92 -1.64
N ILE A 113 7.54 -2.73 -0.64
CA ILE A 113 6.89 -2.34 0.61
C ILE A 113 7.89 -2.62 1.73
N GLU A 114 8.17 -1.63 2.58
CA GLU A 114 9.11 -1.72 3.69
C GLU A 114 8.46 -1.23 4.97
N TYR A 115 8.49 -2.06 6.01
CA TYR A 115 8.08 -1.68 7.36
C TYR A 115 9.24 -0.96 8.06
N SER A 116 9.00 0.23 8.62
CA SER A 116 10.04 1.12 9.18
C SER A 116 9.68 1.74 10.53
#